data_AF-N1PJ01-F1
#
_entry.id   AF-N1PJ01-F1
#
_cell.length_a   1.000
_cell.length_b   1.000
_cell.length_c   1.000
_cell.angle_alpha   90.00
_cell.angle_beta   90.00
_cell.angle_gamma   90.00
#
_symmetry.space_group_name_H-M   'P 1'
#
loop_
_entity.id
_entity.type
_entity.pdbx_description
1 polymer ?
#
loop_
_entity_poly.entity_id
_entity_poly.type
_entity_poly.pdbx_seq_one_letter_code
_entity_poly.pdbx_strand_id
1 'polypeptide(L)'
;MLWGTGDSSSFYTTVKGLKDGGMNISSVLFFNEPDGCGQVYGGSCIDVETAAATWKSQIEPLKDLGIKLGGPAVTSANSGFTWLQNFFTQCAGGCSVDFLPVHYYGDFQGLASHIGQVNATYQNISSMWVTEFGYPNQSLEISQNFYNQSVAFLDRVPYIQRYSYFGSFRSDVSNVGPNAAMLTQKGQLTDIGAWYLGDAATGNIPKGDGAHLARFAGWPLVVFAALFYCIA
;
A
#
# COMPACT_ATOMS: atom_id res chain seq x y z
N MET A 1 -4.62 5.30 10.85
CA MET A 1 -3.56 4.28 10.93
C MET A 1 -2.48 4.82 11.85
N LEU A 2 -1.93 4.01 12.74
CA LEU A 2 -0.65 4.32 13.37
C LEU A 2 0.43 3.74 12.47
N TRP A 3 1.03 4.57 11.61
CA TRP A 3 1.88 4.10 10.51
C TRP A 3 3.25 3.59 11.01
N GLY A 4 3.85 4.28 11.98
CA GLY A 4 5.14 3.96 12.59
C GLY A 4 5.30 4.64 13.94
N THR A 5 6.53 4.75 14.46
CA THR A 5 6.76 5.29 15.81
C THR A 5 6.64 6.82 15.93
N GLY A 6 6.60 7.57 14.83
CA GLY A 6 6.59 9.05 14.85
C GLY A 6 5.46 9.66 15.69
N ASP A 7 4.25 9.09 15.63
CA ASP A 7 3.07 9.56 16.36
C ASP A 7 2.61 8.59 17.47
N SER A 8 3.43 7.58 17.80
CA SER A 8 2.96 6.48 18.63
C SER A 8 2.60 6.88 20.05
N SER A 9 3.23 7.91 20.64
CA SER A 9 2.97 8.31 22.03
C SER A 9 1.59 8.92 22.28
N SER A 10 0.87 9.34 21.24
CA SER A 10 -0.42 10.06 21.35
C SER A 10 -1.56 9.44 20.55
N PHE A 11 -1.34 8.27 19.96
CA PHE A 11 -2.31 7.68 19.04
C PHE A 11 -3.64 7.34 19.74
N TYR A 12 -3.58 6.71 20.92
CA TYR A 12 -4.79 6.38 21.69
C TYR A 12 -5.61 7.63 22.03
N THR A 13 -4.96 8.66 22.59
CA THR A 13 -5.64 9.89 23.01
C THR A 13 -6.22 10.64 21.82
N THR A 14 -5.53 10.65 20.68
CA THR A 14 -6.02 11.23 19.42
C THR A 14 -7.27 10.51 18.93
N VAL A 15 -7.23 9.18 18.82
CA VAL A 15 -8.39 8.38 18.35
C VAL A 15 -9.58 8.53 19.29
N LYS A 16 -9.35 8.47 20.61
CA LYS A 16 -10.39 8.68 21.62
C LYS A 16 -11.00 10.09 21.48
N GLY A 17 -10.18 11.12 21.37
CA GLY A 17 -10.65 12.50 21.21
C GLY A 17 -11.50 12.71 19.95
N LEU A 18 -11.09 12.13 18.82
CA LEU A 18 -11.87 12.18 17.57
C LEU A 18 -13.22 11.46 17.72
N LYS A 19 -13.24 10.29 18.37
CA LYS A 19 -14.47 9.54 18.62
C LYS A 19 -15.42 10.28 19.56
N ASP A 20 -14.90 10.82 20.66
CA ASP A 20 -15.67 11.61 21.63
C ASP A 20 -16.22 12.90 20.98
N GLY A 21 -15.50 13.45 20.00
CA GLY A 21 -15.94 14.57 19.15
C GLY A 21 -16.98 14.21 18.09
N GLY A 22 -17.45 12.96 18.04
CA GLY A 22 -18.51 12.51 17.13
C GLY A 22 -18.05 11.85 15.83
N MET A 23 -16.73 11.65 15.62
CA MET A 23 -16.25 10.92 14.45
C MET A 23 -16.59 9.42 14.59
N ASN A 24 -17.20 8.86 13.55
CA ASN A 24 -17.49 7.43 13.51
C ASN A 24 -16.23 6.60 13.22
N ILE A 25 -15.42 6.35 14.24
CA ILE A 25 -14.25 5.47 14.18
C ILE A 25 -14.66 4.09 14.67
N SER A 26 -14.70 3.13 13.75
CA SER A 26 -15.02 1.72 14.03
C SER A 26 -13.80 0.80 14.02
N SER A 27 -12.68 1.25 13.45
CA SER A 27 -11.50 0.42 13.26
C SER A 27 -10.23 1.25 13.13
N VAL A 28 -9.08 0.67 13.48
CA VAL A 28 -7.76 1.26 13.26
C VAL A 28 -6.81 0.26 12.60
N LEU A 29 -5.82 0.76 11.88
CA LEU A 29 -4.70 0.00 11.32
C LEU A 29 -3.45 0.32 12.14
N PHE A 30 -2.64 -0.70 12.41
CA PHE A 30 -1.34 -0.56 13.05
C PHE A 30 -0.22 -0.42 12.00
N PHE A 31 1.04 -0.62 12.41
CA PHE A 31 2.24 -0.26 11.64
C PHE A 31 2.25 -0.78 10.19
N ASN A 32 2.79 0.06 9.30
CA ASN A 32 2.96 -0.20 7.89
C ASN A 32 4.32 -0.83 7.61
N GLU A 33 4.34 -2.07 7.15
CA GLU A 33 5.56 -2.82 6.79
C GLU A 33 6.67 -2.66 7.83
N PRO A 34 6.42 -3.02 9.11
CA PRO A 34 7.44 -2.92 10.15
C PRO A 34 8.63 -3.84 9.89
N ASP A 35 8.48 -4.89 9.06
CA ASP A 35 9.55 -5.76 8.58
C ASP A 35 10.38 -5.14 7.43
N GLY A 36 9.88 -4.07 6.81
CA GLY A 36 10.47 -3.41 5.65
C GLY A 36 11.66 -2.50 5.97
N CYS A 37 12.75 -3.06 6.52
CA CYS A 37 13.97 -2.31 6.82
C CYS A 37 14.91 -2.22 5.61
N GLY A 38 15.16 -1.01 5.11
CA GLY A 38 16.09 -0.76 4.00
C GLY A 38 15.43 -0.59 2.63
N GLN A 39 14.09 -0.54 2.55
CA GLN A 39 13.40 -0.16 1.33
C GLN A 39 13.40 1.36 1.15
N VAL A 40 13.63 1.83 -0.09
CA VAL A 40 13.56 3.26 -0.46
C VAL A 40 12.11 3.77 -0.48
N TYR A 41 11.11 2.89 -0.36
CA TYR A 41 9.73 3.16 -0.78
C TYR A 41 8.64 3.14 0.30
N GLY A 42 8.99 3.20 1.60
CA GLY A 42 8.01 3.57 2.64
C GLY A 42 7.51 2.46 3.57
N GLY A 43 8.39 1.57 4.05
CA GLY A 43 8.10 0.73 5.23
C GLY A 43 8.52 1.42 6.53
N SER A 44 7.85 1.09 7.64
CA SER A 44 8.09 1.76 8.92
C SER A 44 9.35 1.29 9.64
N CYS A 45 9.88 0.11 9.29
CA CYS A 45 11.09 -0.51 9.87
C CYS A 45 11.14 -0.44 11.41
N ILE A 46 10.41 -1.36 12.07
CA ILE A 46 10.24 -1.37 13.53
C ILE A 46 10.46 -2.78 14.06
N ASP A 47 11.24 -2.92 15.12
CA ASP A 47 11.46 -4.19 15.82
C ASP A 47 10.21 -4.66 16.59
N VAL A 48 10.15 -5.96 16.87
CA VAL A 48 8.95 -6.59 17.46
C VAL A 48 8.74 -6.17 18.92
N GLU A 49 9.80 -5.87 19.66
CA GLU A 49 9.76 -5.40 21.04
C GLU A 49 9.07 -4.04 21.12
N THR A 50 9.51 -3.08 20.30
CA THR A 50 8.92 -1.75 20.16
C THR A 50 7.48 -1.85 19.68
N ALA A 51 7.19 -2.72 18.72
CA ALA A 51 5.84 -2.90 18.21
C ALA A 51 4.88 -3.49 19.26
N ALA A 52 5.28 -4.51 20.00
CA ALA A 52 4.45 -5.09 21.05
C ALA A 52 4.21 -4.12 22.22
N ALA A 53 5.23 -3.34 22.62
CA ALA A 53 5.09 -2.32 23.65
C ALA A 53 4.15 -1.18 23.20
N THR A 54 4.28 -0.74 21.94
CA THR A 54 3.40 0.27 21.36
C THR A 54 1.96 -0.25 21.24
N TRP A 55 1.79 -1.48 20.78
CA TRP A 55 0.46 -2.11 20.68
C TRP A 55 -0.26 -2.08 22.03
N LYS A 56 0.39 -2.59 23.08
CA LYS A 56 -0.18 -2.67 24.43
C LYS A 56 -0.56 -1.31 25.01
N SER A 57 0.21 -0.26 24.70
CA SER A 57 -0.03 1.08 25.23
C SER A 57 -1.01 1.91 24.40
N GLN A 58 -1.11 1.68 23.08
CA GLN A 58 -1.77 2.62 22.16
C GLN A 58 -2.90 2.02 21.33
N ILE A 59 -2.85 0.70 21.09
CA ILE A 59 -3.76 0.01 20.19
C ILE A 59 -4.73 -0.88 20.99
N GLU A 60 -4.22 -1.72 21.88
CA GLU A 60 -5.03 -2.63 22.71
C GLU A 60 -6.16 -1.89 23.47
N PRO A 61 -5.93 -0.73 24.12
CA PRO A 61 -6.98 -0.04 24.88
C PRO A 61 -8.11 0.53 24.01
N LEU A 62 -7.94 0.61 22.68
CA LEU A 62 -9.00 1.08 21.78
C LEU A 62 -10.15 0.06 21.67
N LYS A 63 -9.93 -1.22 22.02
CA LYS A 63 -11.00 -2.23 22.08
C LYS A 63 -12.09 -1.88 23.08
N ASP A 64 -11.72 -1.27 24.21
CA ASP A 64 -12.67 -0.83 25.23
C ASP A 64 -13.60 0.29 24.73
N LEU A 65 -13.23 0.93 23.61
CA LEU A 65 -14.04 1.92 22.89
C LEU A 65 -14.87 1.30 21.76
N GLY A 66 -14.89 -0.03 21.63
CA GLY A 66 -15.58 -0.76 20.56
C GLY A 66 -14.92 -0.62 19.19
N ILE A 67 -13.64 -0.26 19.13
CA ILE A 67 -12.87 -0.12 17.89
C ILE A 67 -12.19 -1.45 17.56
N LYS A 68 -12.36 -1.93 16.32
CA LYS A 68 -11.66 -3.11 15.81
C LYS A 68 -10.20 -2.83 15.51
N LEU A 69 -9.30 -3.73 15.90
CA LEU A 69 -7.86 -3.56 15.77
C LEU A 69 -7.29 -4.37 14.59
N GLY A 70 -6.74 -3.67 13.61
CA GLY A 70 -5.97 -4.26 12.53
C GLY A 70 -4.55 -4.56 12.98
N GLY A 71 -4.09 -5.78 12.72
CA GLY A 71 -2.71 -6.20 13.01
C GLY A 71 -1.64 -5.41 12.23
N PRO A 72 -0.36 -5.70 12.48
CA PRO A 72 0.76 -5.18 11.69
C PRO A 72 0.62 -5.57 10.21
N ALA A 73 0.75 -4.61 9.29
CA ALA A 73 0.66 -4.84 7.84
C ALA A 73 2.05 -5.13 7.26
N VAL A 74 2.52 -6.38 7.36
CA VAL A 74 3.87 -6.75 6.88
C VAL A 74 3.95 -6.85 5.35
N THR A 75 5.17 -6.81 4.82
CA THR A 75 5.41 -7.12 3.40
C THR A 75 5.03 -8.58 3.09
N SER A 76 4.79 -8.89 1.81
CA SER A 76 4.46 -10.27 1.38
C SER A 76 5.66 -11.24 1.34
N ALA A 77 6.84 -10.80 1.77
CA ALA A 77 8.05 -11.63 1.80
C ALA A 77 8.05 -12.57 3.02
N ASN A 78 8.91 -13.60 2.99
CA ASN A 78 9.07 -14.51 4.14
C ASN A 78 9.48 -13.77 5.43
N SER A 79 10.20 -12.65 5.32
CA SER A 79 10.53 -11.79 6.45
C SER A 79 9.29 -11.26 7.16
N GLY A 80 8.21 -10.96 6.44
CA GLY A 80 6.96 -10.49 7.01
C GLY A 80 6.29 -11.56 7.88
N PHE A 81 6.24 -12.81 7.40
CA PHE A 81 5.73 -13.94 8.19
C PHE A 81 6.56 -14.18 9.46
N THR A 82 7.90 -14.15 9.34
CA THR A 82 8.79 -14.26 10.50
C THR A 82 8.56 -13.12 11.49
N TRP A 83 8.41 -11.89 10.99
CA TRP A 83 8.16 -10.73 11.84
C TRP A 83 6.83 -10.85 12.58
N LEU A 84 5.74 -11.23 11.91
CA LEU A 84 4.44 -11.44 12.55
C LEU A 84 4.48 -12.55 13.62
N GLN A 85 5.14 -13.67 13.33
CA GLN A 85 5.32 -14.76 14.30
C GLN A 85 6.03 -14.27 15.57
N ASN A 86 7.11 -13.50 15.39
CA ASN A 86 7.88 -12.94 16.49
C ASN A 86 7.08 -11.88 17.26
N PHE A 87 6.30 -11.05 16.57
CA PHE A 87 5.38 -10.08 17.20
C PHE A 87 4.36 -10.78 18.10
N PHE A 88 3.65 -11.80 17.61
CA PHE A 88 2.68 -12.53 18.43
C PHE A 88 3.34 -13.25 19.62
N THR A 89 4.56 -13.77 19.43
CA THR A 89 5.36 -14.36 20.52
C THR A 89 5.68 -13.31 21.58
N GLN A 90 6.18 -12.14 21.16
CA GLN A 90 6.52 -11.01 22.04
C GLN A 90 5.28 -10.44 22.77
N CYS A 91 4.12 -10.51 22.13
CA CYS A 91 2.86 -10.09 22.73
C CYS A 91 2.45 -10.97 23.92
N ALA A 92 2.83 -12.26 23.93
CA ALA A 92 2.53 -13.22 24.99
C ALA A 92 1.03 -13.23 25.37
N GLY A 93 0.14 -13.18 24.37
CA GLY A 93 -1.31 -13.14 24.53
C GLY A 93 -1.90 -11.76 24.86
N GLY A 94 -1.06 -10.72 25.02
CA GLY A 94 -1.51 -9.35 25.33
C GLY A 94 -1.78 -8.44 24.13
N CYS A 95 -1.88 -8.99 22.92
CA CYS A 95 -2.21 -8.22 21.71
C CYS A 95 -3.35 -8.92 20.97
N SER A 96 -4.51 -8.28 20.90
CA SER A 96 -5.72 -8.82 20.30
C SER A 96 -5.93 -8.28 18.89
N VAL A 97 -5.82 -9.12 17.87
CA VAL A 97 -6.03 -8.71 16.47
C VAL A 97 -7.42 -9.14 16.00
N ASP A 98 -8.27 -8.17 15.60
CA ASP A 98 -9.61 -8.44 15.08
C ASP A 98 -9.59 -8.77 13.58
N PHE A 99 -8.64 -8.23 12.84
CA PHE A 99 -8.41 -8.52 11.43
C PHE A 99 -6.95 -8.36 11.04
N LEU A 100 -6.49 -9.12 10.06
CA LEU A 100 -5.12 -9.06 9.57
C LEU A 100 -5.04 -8.24 8.27
N PRO A 101 -4.33 -7.09 8.26
CA PRO A 101 -3.95 -6.40 7.05
C PRO A 101 -2.97 -7.21 6.20
N VAL A 102 -3.15 -7.23 4.89
CA VAL A 102 -2.30 -7.93 3.92
C VAL A 102 -1.90 -6.98 2.81
N HIS A 103 -0.59 -6.93 2.54
CA HIS A 103 -0.01 -6.22 1.40
C HIS A 103 0.44 -7.22 0.35
N TYR A 104 0.30 -6.86 -0.92
CA TYR A 104 0.86 -7.67 -2.00
C TYR A 104 1.16 -6.88 -3.27
N TYR A 105 2.40 -6.97 -3.75
CA TYR A 105 2.81 -6.36 -5.01
C TYR A 105 3.41 -7.42 -5.94
N GLY A 106 2.70 -7.73 -7.03
CA GLY A 106 3.07 -8.81 -7.95
C GLY A 106 1.92 -9.19 -8.89
N ASP A 107 1.99 -10.38 -9.49
CA ASP A 107 0.95 -10.88 -10.38
C ASP A 107 -0.29 -11.41 -9.63
N PHE A 108 -1.35 -11.73 -10.38
CA PHE A 108 -2.60 -12.20 -9.78
C PHE A 108 -2.44 -13.56 -9.08
N GLN A 109 -1.66 -14.46 -9.68
CA GLN A 109 -1.43 -15.80 -9.16
C GLN A 109 -0.73 -15.74 -7.80
N GLY A 110 0.27 -14.88 -7.67
CA GLY A 110 0.95 -14.66 -6.41
C GLY A 110 0.07 -13.96 -5.38
N LEU A 111 -0.80 -13.02 -5.76
CA LEU A 111 -1.78 -12.41 -4.86
C LEU A 111 -2.69 -13.48 -4.24
N ALA A 112 -3.31 -14.31 -5.09
CA ALA A 112 -4.22 -15.37 -4.66
C ALA A 112 -3.50 -16.41 -3.77
N SER A 113 -2.27 -16.79 -4.14
CA SER A 113 -1.44 -17.71 -3.36
C SER A 113 -1.08 -17.13 -1.99
N HIS A 114 -0.64 -15.88 -1.94
CA HIS A 114 -0.26 -15.22 -0.70
C HIS A 114 -1.44 -15.09 0.27
N ILE A 115 -2.61 -14.66 -0.21
CA ILE A 115 -3.85 -14.61 0.58
C ILE A 115 -4.19 -16.00 1.16
N GLY A 116 -4.09 -17.05 0.34
CA GLY A 116 -4.30 -18.42 0.78
C GLY A 116 -3.33 -18.84 1.89
N GLN A 117 -2.05 -18.51 1.75
CA GLN A 117 -1.01 -18.80 2.74
C GLN A 117 -1.24 -18.07 4.07
N VAL A 118 -1.56 -16.78 4.02
CA VAL A 118 -1.85 -15.97 5.21
C VAL A 118 -3.05 -16.56 5.95
N ASN A 119 -4.15 -16.85 5.23
CA ASN A 119 -5.35 -17.45 5.82
C ASN A 119 -5.07 -18.84 6.43
N ALA A 120 -4.24 -19.66 5.79
CA ALA A 120 -3.86 -20.98 6.30
C ALA A 120 -2.97 -20.91 7.55
N THR A 121 -2.17 -19.84 7.70
CA THR A 121 -1.24 -19.64 8.82
C THR A 121 -1.92 -19.04 10.04
N TYR A 122 -2.82 -18.07 9.84
CA TYR A 122 -3.48 -17.31 10.92
C TYR A 122 -4.97 -17.65 11.03
N GLN A 123 -5.30 -18.94 11.10
CA GLN A 123 -6.69 -19.44 11.13
C GLN A 123 -7.52 -18.94 12.33
N ASN A 124 -6.85 -18.47 13.39
CA ASN A 124 -7.50 -17.87 14.55
C ASN A 124 -8.01 -16.44 14.31
N ILE A 125 -7.61 -15.80 13.21
CA ILE A 125 -8.06 -14.46 12.79
C ILE A 125 -8.99 -14.65 11.59
N SER A 126 -10.29 -14.53 11.83
CA SER A 126 -11.33 -14.85 10.82
C SER A 126 -11.58 -13.75 9.79
N SER A 127 -10.89 -12.61 9.90
CA SER A 127 -11.06 -11.44 9.03
C SER A 127 -9.73 -10.98 8.47
N MET A 128 -9.71 -10.74 7.16
CA MET A 128 -8.57 -10.21 6.42
C MET A 128 -8.98 -8.95 5.67
N TRP A 129 -8.14 -7.92 5.72
CA TRP A 129 -8.26 -6.75 4.84
C TRP A 129 -7.03 -6.67 3.95
N VAL A 130 -7.21 -6.64 2.64
CA VAL A 130 -6.10 -6.45 1.70
C VAL A 130 -5.85 -4.96 1.56
N THR A 131 -5.05 -4.39 2.47
CA THR A 131 -4.91 -2.94 2.64
C THR A 131 -4.09 -2.28 1.55
N GLU A 132 -3.22 -3.02 0.87
CA GLU A 132 -2.52 -2.58 -0.33
C GLU A 132 -2.33 -3.75 -1.30
N PHE A 133 -2.70 -3.55 -2.56
CA PHE A 133 -2.30 -4.48 -3.62
C PHE A 133 -2.12 -3.79 -4.97
N GLY A 134 -1.20 -4.31 -5.78
CA GLY A 134 -0.90 -3.77 -7.11
C GLY A 134 0.04 -4.67 -7.91
N TYR A 135 0.18 -4.40 -9.21
CA TYR A 135 1.19 -5.05 -10.04
C TYR A 135 2.12 -3.99 -10.65
N PRO A 136 3.26 -3.70 -9.99
CA PRO A 136 4.11 -2.57 -10.35
C PRO A 136 4.73 -2.69 -11.74
N ASN A 137 4.88 -1.54 -12.40
CA ASN A 137 5.69 -1.34 -13.62
C ASN A 137 5.30 -2.26 -14.79
N GLN A 138 4.01 -2.59 -14.90
CA GLN A 138 3.48 -3.39 -16.00
C GLN A 138 2.96 -2.53 -17.17
N SER A 139 2.71 -3.18 -18.30
CA SER A 139 2.00 -2.56 -19.43
C SER A 139 0.55 -2.23 -19.04
N LEU A 140 -0.08 -1.30 -19.76
CA LEU A 140 -1.47 -0.91 -19.50
C LEU A 140 -2.42 -2.10 -19.48
N GLU A 141 -2.32 -2.97 -20.48
CA GLU A 141 -3.16 -4.17 -20.60
C GLU A 141 -2.97 -5.11 -19.40
N ILE A 142 -1.72 -5.36 -18.98
CA ILE A 142 -1.43 -6.22 -17.83
C ILE A 142 -1.95 -5.59 -16.53
N SER A 143 -1.76 -4.28 -16.32
CA SER A 143 -2.28 -3.59 -15.13
C SER A 143 -3.81 -3.63 -15.04
N GLN A 144 -4.50 -3.39 -16.16
CA GLN A 144 -5.95 -3.46 -16.24
C GLN A 144 -6.48 -4.89 -16.04
N ASN A 145 -5.79 -5.88 -16.62
CA ASN A 145 -6.16 -7.28 -16.48
C ASN A 145 -5.94 -7.78 -15.03
N PHE A 146 -4.81 -7.43 -14.41
CA PHE A 146 -4.54 -7.70 -13.00
C PHE A 146 -5.62 -7.12 -12.09
N TYR A 147 -5.99 -5.85 -12.29
CA TYR A 147 -7.04 -5.20 -11.50
C TYR A 147 -8.35 -5.98 -11.56
N ASN A 148 -8.83 -6.28 -12.78
CA ASN A 148 -10.11 -6.97 -12.98
C ASN A 148 -10.11 -8.39 -12.38
N GLN A 149 -9.03 -9.16 -12.56
CA GLN A 149 -8.90 -10.49 -11.95
C GLN A 149 -8.87 -10.42 -10.43
N SER A 150 -8.12 -9.46 -9.88
CA SER A 150 -7.93 -9.32 -8.44
C SER A 150 -9.24 -8.95 -7.76
N VAL A 151 -9.94 -7.91 -8.22
CA VAL A 151 -11.22 -7.49 -7.64
C VAL A 151 -12.27 -8.61 -7.72
N ALA A 152 -12.39 -9.28 -8.87
CA ALA A 152 -13.32 -10.40 -9.04
C ALA A 152 -13.02 -11.58 -8.10
N PHE A 153 -11.74 -11.82 -7.77
CA PHE A 153 -11.34 -12.81 -6.78
C PHE A 153 -11.67 -12.34 -5.36
N LEU A 154 -11.22 -11.13 -4.99
CA LEU A 154 -11.38 -10.57 -3.65
C LEU A 154 -12.85 -10.47 -3.23
N ASP A 155 -13.75 -10.11 -4.15
CA ASP A 155 -15.20 -10.07 -3.90
C ASP A 155 -15.82 -11.44 -3.57
N ARG A 156 -15.19 -12.55 -3.98
CA ARG A 156 -15.72 -13.90 -3.79
C ARG A 156 -15.16 -14.61 -2.57
N VAL A 157 -14.10 -14.09 -1.96
CA VAL A 157 -13.44 -14.73 -0.82
C VAL A 157 -14.09 -14.24 0.48
N PRO A 158 -14.80 -15.10 1.24
CA PRO A 158 -15.69 -14.67 2.32
C PRO A 158 -14.99 -14.09 3.54
N TYR A 159 -13.72 -14.44 3.79
CA TYR A 159 -12.93 -13.89 4.91
C TYR A 159 -12.25 -12.56 4.55
N ILE A 160 -12.29 -12.13 3.29
CA ILE A 160 -11.82 -10.81 2.87
C ILE A 160 -12.97 -9.82 3.04
N GLN A 161 -12.85 -8.92 4.01
CA GLN A 161 -13.92 -7.96 4.30
C GLN A 161 -13.75 -6.63 3.58
N ARG A 162 -12.50 -6.25 3.27
CA ARG A 162 -12.13 -4.97 2.64
C ARG A 162 -10.88 -5.15 1.80
N TYR A 163 -10.76 -4.38 0.73
CA TYR A 163 -9.53 -4.27 -0.03
C TYR A 163 -9.33 -2.85 -0.56
N SER A 164 -8.07 -2.46 -0.78
CA SER A 164 -7.69 -1.16 -1.31
C SER A 164 -6.59 -1.32 -2.35
N TYR A 165 -6.92 -0.99 -3.60
CA TYR A 165 -5.95 -1.02 -4.71
C TYR A 165 -4.98 0.15 -4.58
N PHE A 166 -3.68 -0.12 -4.66
CA PHE A 166 -2.65 0.90 -4.52
C PHE A 166 -2.48 1.69 -5.83
N GLY A 167 -3.32 2.71 -6.00
CA GLY A 167 -3.37 3.48 -7.25
C GLY A 167 -3.93 4.90 -7.13
N SER A 168 -4.32 5.37 -5.95
CA SER A 168 -5.05 6.64 -5.74
C SER A 168 -4.16 7.90 -5.84
N PHE A 169 -3.28 7.94 -6.83
CA PHE A 169 -2.35 9.02 -7.14
C PHE A 169 -2.33 9.28 -8.65
N ARG A 170 -1.66 10.37 -9.05
CA ARG A 170 -1.45 10.69 -10.46
C ARG A 170 -0.34 9.84 -11.07
N SER A 171 -0.50 9.49 -12.34
CA SER A 171 0.40 8.58 -13.05
C SER A 171 1.85 9.07 -13.19
N ASP A 172 2.08 10.38 -13.15
CA ASP A 172 3.40 11.01 -13.24
C ASP A 172 4.22 10.94 -11.95
N VAL A 173 3.58 10.70 -10.79
CA VAL A 173 4.24 10.55 -9.49
C VAL A 173 4.14 9.13 -8.92
N SER A 174 3.62 8.19 -9.71
CA SER A 174 3.46 6.79 -9.30
C SER A 174 4.81 6.10 -9.11
N ASN A 175 5.05 5.57 -7.90
CA ASN A 175 6.19 4.70 -7.59
C ASN A 175 5.96 3.23 -8.01
N VAL A 176 4.76 2.87 -8.46
CA VAL A 176 4.40 1.54 -8.99
C VAL A 176 4.18 1.55 -10.51
N GLY A 177 4.64 2.61 -11.17
CA GLY A 177 4.49 2.81 -12.62
C GLY A 177 3.17 3.49 -13.00
N PRO A 178 3.15 4.22 -14.13
CA PRO A 178 2.01 5.09 -14.49
C PRO A 178 0.72 4.31 -14.77
N ASN A 179 0.83 3.08 -15.27
CA ASN A 179 -0.32 2.28 -15.71
C ASN A 179 -1.15 1.70 -14.56
N ALA A 180 -0.60 1.68 -13.35
CA ALA A 180 -1.33 1.28 -12.14
C ALA A 180 -2.07 2.47 -11.47
N ALA A 181 -1.91 3.69 -11.97
CA ALA A 181 -2.56 4.85 -11.36
C ALA A 181 -4.05 4.94 -11.70
N MET A 182 -4.87 5.34 -10.73
CA MET A 182 -6.29 5.66 -10.88
C MET A 182 -6.51 7.02 -11.54
N LEU A 183 -5.50 7.90 -11.51
CA LEU A 183 -5.53 9.21 -12.14
C LEU A 183 -4.41 9.31 -13.16
N THR A 184 -4.74 9.84 -14.34
CA THR A 184 -3.72 10.33 -15.28
C THR A 184 -2.92 11.47 -14.64
N GLN A 185 -1.80 11.85 -15.26
CA GLN A 185 -1.00 13.01 -14.91
C GLN A 185 -1.84 14.31 -14.86
N LYS A 186 -2.89 14.39 -15.69
CA LYS A 186 -3.82 15.53 -15.71
C LYS A 186 -4.92 15.45 -14.65
N GLY A 187 -5.02 14.36 -13.90
CA GLY A 187 -6.01 14.17 -12.83
C GLY A 187 -7.36 13.67 -13.33
N GLN A 188 -7.43 13.23 -14.59
CA GLN A 188 -8.59 12.54 -15.13
C GLN A 188 -8.55 11.08 -14.69
N LEU A 189 -9.70 10.48 -14.36
CA LEU A 189 -9.79 9.05 -14.06
C LEU A 189 -9.24 8.22 -15.22
N THR A 190 -8.40 7.24 -14.92
CA THR A 190 -8.05 6.15 -15.84
C THR A 190 -9.18 5.12 -15.87
N ASP A 191 -9.06 4.08 -16.70
CA ASP A 191 -10.01 2.96 -16.66
C ASP A 191 -10.04 2.28 -15.29
N ILE A 192 -8.88 2.00 -14.69
CA ILE A 192 -8.78 1.42 -13.34
C ILE A 192 -9.45 2.34 -12.31
N GLY A 193 -9.21 3.65 -12.38
CA GLY A 193 -9.83 4.60 -11.47
C GLY A 193 -11.35 4.63 -11.59
N ALA A 194 -11.88 4.59 -12.82
CA ALA A 194 -13.32 4.55 -13.05
C ALA A 194 -13.95 3.23 -12.57
N TRP A 195 -13.34 2.09 -12.89
CA TRP A 195 -13.81 0.79 -12.41
C TRP A 195 -13.82 0.68 -10.88
N TYR A 196 -12.84 1.27 -10.20
CA TYR A 196 -12.78 1.30 -8.73
C TYR A 196 -13.93 2.08 -8.09
N LEU A 197 -14.47 3.07 -8.81
CA LEU A 197 -15.65 3.83 -8.39
C LEU A 197 -16.98 3.19 -8.83
N GLY A 198 -16.93 2.09 -9.59
CA GLY A 198 -18.11 1.43 -10.16
C GLY A 198 -18.59 2.05 -11.47
N ASP A 199 -17.78 2.89 -12.12
CA ASP A 199 -18.09 3.57 -13.37
C ASP A 199 -17.57 2.78 -14.60
N ALA A 200 -18.06 3.17 -15.79
CA ALA A 200 -17.58 2.65 -17.06
C ALA A 200 -16.16 3.14 -17.39
N ALA A 201 -15.46 2.39 -18.24
CA ALA A 201 -14.13 2.77 -18.75
C ALA A 201 -14.14 4.17 -19.38
N THR A 202 -13.07 4.93 -19.16
CA THR A 202 -12.96 6.32 -19.63
C THR A 202 -12.13 6.43 -20.91
N GLY A 203 -11.29 5.44 -21.20
CA GLY A 203 -10.31 5.44 -22.28
C GLY A 203 -9.11 6.37 -22.04
N ASN A 204 -9.00 7.00 -20.85
CA ASN A 204 -7.90 7.89 -20.53
C ASN A 204 -6.63 7.08 -20.25
N ILE A 205 -5.62 7.26 -21.10
CA ILE A 205 -4.34 6.55 -20.99
C ILE A 205 -3.39 7.32 -20.07
N PRO A 206 -2.95 6.74 -18.92
CA PRO A 206 -1.97 7.36 -18.05
C PRO A 206 -0.60 7.47 -18.72
N LYS A 207 0.15 8.50 -18.35
CA LYS A 207 1.54 8.70 -18.80
C LYS A 207 2.43 8.96 -17.60
N GLY A 208 3.65 8.43 -17.64
CA GLY A 208 4.68 8.78 -16.67
C GLY A 208 5.17 10.21 -16.88
N ASP A 209 6.08 10.67 -16.01
CA ASP A 209 6.68 11.98 -16.16
C ASP A 209 7.55 12.06 -17.43
N GLY A 210 6.99 12.67 -18.48
CA GLY A 210 7.68 12.94 -19.73
C GLY A 210 8.79 14.00 -19.60
N ALA A 211 8.84 14.74 -18.49
CA ALA A 211 9.84 15.80 -18.27
C ALA A 211 11.25 15.25 -17.99
N HIS A 212 11.38 14.00 -17.54
CA HIS A 212 12.69 13.35 -17.42
C HIS A 212 13.28 12.88 -18.77
N LEU A 213 12.44 12.58 -19.77
CA LEU A 213 12.90 12.22 -21.12
C LEU A 213 13.32 13.45 -21.96
N ALA A 214 12.65 14.59 -21.77
CA ALA A 214 12.97 15.83 -22.51
C ALA A 214 14.30 16.48 -22.06
N ARG A 215 14.80 16.19 -20.85
CA ARG A 215 16.11 16.68 -20.38
C ARG A 215 17.32 16.00 -21.04
N PHE A 216 17.14 14.83 -21.65
CA PHE A 216 18.21 14.13 -22.39
C PHE A 216 18.13 14.30 -23.92
N ALA A 217 16.99 14.74 -24.45
CA ALA A 217 16.83 15.02 -25.89
C ALA A 217 17.31 16.43 -26.30
N GLY A 218 17.80 17.22 -25.35
CA GLY A 218 18.16 18.61 -25.52
C GLY A 218 19.58 18.91 -25.99
N TRP A 219 20.35 17.97 -26.57
CA TRP A 219 21.63 18.25 -27.26
C TRP A 219 21.84 17.35 -28.49
N PRO A 220 21.29 17.71 -29.67
CA PRO A 220 21.98 17.34 -30.90
C PRO A 220 22.11 18.46 -31.95
N LEU A 221 21.92 19.74 -31.61
CA LEU A 221 21.91 20.82 -32.61
C LEU A 221 22.61 22.12 -32.19
N VAL A 222 23.89 22.08 -31.81
CA VAL A 222 24.78 23.27 -31.90
C VAL A 222 26.24 22.85 -32.15
N VAL A 223 26.56 22.24 -33.29
CA VAL A 223 27.93 22.31 -33.88
C VAL A 223 27.80 22.39 -35.40
N PHE A 224 27.28 23.51 -35.91
CA PHE A 224 27.50 23.97 -37.27
C PHE A 224 27.38 25.48 -37.28
N ALA A 225 28.49 26.17 -36.96
CA ALA A 225 28.85 27.52 -37.43
C ALA A 225 30.01 28.11 -36.62
N ALA A 226 31.25 27.89 -37.09
CA ALA A 226 32.38 28.81 -36.99
C ALA A 226 33.45 28.30 -37.98
N LEU A 227 33.39 28.72 -39.26
CA LEU A 227 34.23 29.80 -39.82
C LEU A 227 35.71 29.41 -39.78
N PHE A 228 36.30 28.90 -40.87
CA PHE A 228 36.90 29.70 -41.95
C PHE A 228 37.54 31.01 -41.45
N TYR A 229 38.78 30.90 -40.95
CA TYR A 229 39.87 31.91 -40.88
C TYR A 229 41.01 31.18 -40.10
N CYS A 230 42.27 31.00 -40.51
CA CYS A 230 43.16 31.71 -41.43
C CYS A 230 44.10 30.71 -42.14
N ILE A 231 44.42 31.00 -43.40
CA ILE A 231 45.68 30.63 -44.04
C ILE A 231 46.61 31.84 -43.87
N ALA A 232 47.79 31.62 -43.30
CA ALA A 232 49.04 32.34 -43.56
C ALA A 232 50.20 31.52 -42.98
#